data_AF-A0A813TR06-F1
#
_entry.id   AF-A0A813TR06-F1
#
_cell.length_a   1.000
_cell.length_b   1.000
_cell.length_c   1.000
_cell.angle_alpha   90.00
_cell.angle_beta   90.00
_cell.angle_gamma   90.00
#
_symmetry.space_group_name_H-M   'P 1'
#
loop_
_entity.id
_entity.type
_entity.pdbx_description
1 polymer ?
#
loop_
_entity_poly.entity_id
_entity_poly.type
_entity_poly.pdbx_seq_one_letter_code
_entity_poly.pdbx_strand_id
1 'polypeptide(L)'
;METDLLSPTKNQNKNCLAFEVILDGAKGTTPAKLTPQKTPNRQLTQEDIITKLQRAEERRQSLEMAKLKMIDEKNQKIEEAAKIREEQNVNFAKQTEQKLMSKLEASKENRENMKINLIEKLKKTDTKIAQIKELATNTANVLEEKIVNKLLAAEENRFDKIIALTERLKEHERHVEEVRTSTMNSKDEELEEKIIIKLQTALENREEHLDKIKEKLREHAKHIDEVREKARCQSPNSSACFDQN
;
A
#
# COMPACT_ATOMS: atom_id res chain seq x y z
N MET A 1 -162.28 10.90 29.32
CA MET A 1 -162.16 9.98 30.47
C MET A 1 -161.15 10.58 31.41
N GLU A 2 -161.60 10.78 32.64
CA GLU A 2 -160.85 11.30 33.78
C GLU A 2 -159.69 10.38 34.20
N THR A 3 -158.65 11.04 34.69
CA THR A 3 -157.75 10.71 35.81
C THR A 3 -157.13 9.31 35.91
N ASP A 4 -155.79 9.25 35.92
CA ASP A 4 -155.12 9.27 37.23
C ASP A 4 -153.60 9.54 37.10
N LEU A 5 -153.16 10.54 37.87
CA LEU A 5 -151.75 10.81 38.15
C LEU A 5 -151.27 9.81 39.19
N LEU A 6 -150.21 9.05 38.88
CA LEU A 6 -149.39 8.41 39.90
C LEU A 6 -147.94 8.90 39.78
N SER A 7 -147.56 9.77 40.72
CA SER A 7 -146.19 9.91 41.23
C SER A 7 -146.25 9.57 42.73
N PRO A 8 -145.18 9.13 43.46
CA PRO A 8 -143.77 9.53 43.27
C PRO A 8 -142.68 8.49 43.71
N THR A 9 -141.39 8.78 43.44
CA THR A 9 -140.36 8.72 44.52
C THR A 9 -139.37 9.88 44.39
N LYS A 10 -139.26 10.64 45.48
CA LYS A 10 -138.49 11.87 45.67
C LYS A 10 -137.02 11.56 45.93
N ASN A 11 -136.11 12.27 45.26
CA ASN A 11 -134.84 12.65 45.87
C ASN A 11 -134.77 14.19 45.90
N GLN A 12 -135.01 14.77 47.07
CA GLN A 12 -135.06 16.23 47.26
C GLN A 12 -133.80 16.68 48.01
N ASN A 13 -132.82 17.20 47.28
CA ASN A 13 -131.80 18.06 47.87
C ASN A 13 -132.33 19.50 47.88
N LYS A 14 -132.03 20.26 48.95
CA LYS A 14 -132.72 21.49 49.35
C LYS A 14 -132.88 22.59 48.28
N ASN A 15 -132.18 22.51 47.15
CA ASN A 15 -132.24 23.50 46.07
C ASN A 15 -132.62 22.94 44.68
N CYS A 16 -132.95 21.65 44.52
CA CYS A 16 -133.34 21.08 43.22
C CYS A 16 -134.43 19.99 43.34
N LEU A 17 -135.39 20.02 42.41
CA LEU A 17 -136.39 18.97 42.22
C LEU A 17 -136.03 18.16 40.97
N ALA A 18 -135.71 16.88 41.14
CA ALA A 18 -135.62 15.92 40.05
C ALA A 18 -136.92 15.14 39.98
N PHE A 19 -137.50 15.05 38.77
CA PHE A 19 -138.68 14.26 38.49
C PHE A 19 -138.40 13.37 37.28
N GLU A 20 -138.84 12.12 37.35
CA GLU A 20 -138.79 11.19 36.23
C GLU A 20 -140.04 11.41 35.37
N VAL A 21 -139.85 11.78 34.11
CA VAL A 21 -140.95 11.97 33.15
C VAL A 21 -141.01 10.75 32.23
N ILE A 22 -142.05 9.95 32.38
CA ILE A 22 -142.33 8.81 31.52
C ILE A 22 -143.45 9.20 30.58
N LEU A 23 -143.13 9.45 29.31
CA LEU A 23 -144.09 9.90 28.29
C LEU A 23 -144.85 8.74 27.63
N ASP A 24 -144.27 7.54 27.62
CA ASP A 24 -144.88 6.30 27.12
C ASP A 24 -144.32 5.13 27.96
N GLY A 25 -145.17 4.16 28.31
CA GLY A 25 -144.77 3.04 29.17
C GLY A 25 -143.72 2.16 28.50
N ALA A 26 -142.81 1.56 29.27
CA ALA A 26 -141.83 0.61 28.72
C ALA A 26 -142.57 -0.52 27.97
N LYS A 27 -142.42 -0.58 26.64
CA LYS A 27 -143.15 -1.54 25.77
C LYS A 27 -142.68 -2.99 25.91
N GLY A 28 -141.65 -3.24 26.71
CA GLY A 28 -141.13 -4.56 27.03
C GLY A 28 -141.08 -4.77 28.54
N THR A 29 -141.47 -5.95 29.00
CA THR A 29 -141.52 -6.35 30.42
C THR A 29 -140.21 -6.92 30.95
N THR A 30 -139.12 -6.90 30.17
CA THR A 30 -137.83 -7.48 30.58
C THR A 30 -136.70 -6.46 30.53
N PRO A 31 -135.86 -6.35 31.59
CA PRO A 31 -134.70 -5.46 31.58
C PRO A 31 -133.73 -5.86 30.46
N ALA A 32 -133.13 -4.86 29.81
CA ALA A 32 -132.17 -5.07 28.73
C ALA A 32 -131.03 -5.98 29.21
N LYS A 33 -130.87 -7.14 28.56
CA LYS A 33 -129.79 -8.07 28.83
C LYS A 33 -128.50 -7.44 28.28
N LEU A 34 -127.81 -6.63 29.10
CA LEU A 34 -126.46 -6.17 28.81
C LEU A 34 -125.64 -7.42 28.45
N THR A 35 -125.11 -7.46 27.23
CA THR A 35 -124.23 -8.53 26.78
C THR A 35 -123.14 -8.73 27.83
N PRO A 36 -122.98 -9.94 28.39
CA PRO A 36 -121.89 -10.20 29.32
C PRO A 36 -120.59 -9.89 28.57
N GLN A 37 -119.77 -9.00 29.13
CA GLN A 37 -118.43 -8.74 28.61
C GLN A 37 -117.73 -10.11 28.51
N LYS A 38 -117.49 -10.60 27.29
CA LYS A 38 -116.82 -11.89 27.00
C LYS A 38 -115.32 -11.86 27.33
N THR A 39 -114.82 -10.76 27.89
CA THR A 39 -113.54 -10.76 28.56
C THR A 39 -113.78 -11.26 29.97
N PRO A 40 -113.20 -12.40 30.40
CA PRO A 40 -113.21 -12.73 31.82
C PRO A 40 -112.69 -11.50 32.55
N ASN A 41 -113.41 -11.04 33.58
CA ASN A 41 -112.91 -10.06 34.54
C ASN A 41 -111.71 -10.70 35.25
N ARG A 42 -110.58 -10.82 34.54
CA ARG A 42 -109.31 -11.21 35.12
C ARG A 42 -108.98 -10.06 36.04
N GLN A 43 -109.16 -10.30 37.33
CA GLN A 43 -108.71 -9.40 38.37
C GLN A 43 -107.22 -9.21 38.14
N LEU A 44 -106.85 -8.00 37.73
CA LEU A 44 -105.47 -7.66 37.43
C LEU A 44 -104.68 -7.82 38.74
N THR A 45 -103.86 -8.85 38.83
CA THR A 45 -103.09 -9.11 40.05
C THR A 45 -101.98 -8.07 40.19
N GLN A 46 -101.52 -7.85 41.42
CA GLN A 46 -100.40 -6.94 41.67
C GLN A 46 -99.16 -7.31 40.84
N GLU A 47 -98.91 -8.61 40.64
CA GLU A 47 -97.83 -9.14 39.80
C GLU A 47 -98.02 -8.79 38.31
N ASP A 48 -99.24 -8.84 37.79
CA ASP A 48 -99.56 -8.46 36.41
C ASP A 48 -99.27 -6.95 36.16
N ILE A 49 -99.53 -6.10 37.16
CA ILE A 49 -99.25 -4.65 37.10
C ILE A 49 -97.74 -4.41 37.10
N ILE A 50 -97.01 -5.04 38.02
CA ILE A 50 -95.55 -4.93 38.12
C ILE A 50 -94.89 -5.40 36.83
N THR A 51 -95.31 -6.54 36.29
CA THR A 51 -94.77 -7.10 35.04
C THR A 51 -94.99 -6.16 33.85
N LYS A 52 -96.15 -5.47 33.78
CA LYS A 52 -96.40 -4.46 32.73
C LYS A 52 -95.51 -3.23 32.89
N LEU A 53 -95.28 -2.75 34.11
CA LEU A 53 -94.39 -1.63 34.38
C LEU A 53 -92.93 -1.98 34.06
N GLN A 54 -92.47 -3.17 34.46
CA GLN A 54 -91.13 -3.69 34.11
C GLN A 54 -90.95 -3.78 32.60
N ARG A 55 -91.91 -4.34 31.86
CA ARG A 55 -91.82 -4.40 30.39
C ARG A 55 -91.82 -3.02 29.71
N ALA A 56 -92.48 -2.02 30.31
CA ALA A 56 -92.43 -0.64 29.82
C ALA A 56 -91.07 0.02 30.11
N GLU A 57 -90.50 -0.24 31.28
CA GLU A 57 -89.16 0.17 31.70
C GLU A 57 -88.08 -0.44 30.80
N GLU A 58 -88.11 -1.75 30.56
CA GLU A 58 -87.21 -2.46 29.64
C GLU A 58 -87.28 -1.90 28.22
N ARG A 59 -88.48 -1.56 27.74
CA ARG A 59 -88.64 -0.94 26.42
C ARG A 59 -88.02 0.46 26.39
N ARG A 60 -88.17 1.26 27.45
CA ARG A 60 -87.52 2.58 27.57
C ARG A 60 -86.00 2.43 27.54
N GLN A 61 -85.47 1.53 28.36
CA GLN A 61 -84.03 1.25 28.44
C GLN A 61 -83.48 0.71 27.11
N SER A 62 -84.20 -0.17 26.42
CA SER A 62 -83.81 -0.69 25.11
C SER A 62 -83.71 0.41 24.05
N LEU A 63 -84.68 1.33 24.02
CA LEU A 63 -84.65 2.49 23.10
C LEU A 63 -83.51 3.46 23.45
N GLU A 64 -83.24 3.66 24.73
CA GLU A 64 -82.14 4.50 25.20
C GLU A 64 -80.78 3.89 24.84
N MET A 65 -80.59 2.59 25.09
CA MET A 65 -79.39 1.87 24.67
C MET A 65 -79.19 1.91 23.15
N ALA A 66 -80.26 1.75 22.36
CA ALA A 66 -80.16 1.85 20.90
C ALA A 66 -79.72 3.26 20.45
N LYS A 67 -80.22 4.32 21.11
CA LYS A 67 -79.78 5.70 20.85
C LYS A 67 -78.32 5.91 21.23
N LEU A 68 -77.89 5.45 22.41
CA LEU A 68 -76.50 5.54 22.85
C LEU A 68 -75.57 4.81 21.89
N LYS A 69 -75.93 3.58 21.47
CA LYS A 69 -75.17 2.82 20.48
C LYS A 69 -75.01 3.58 19.16
N MET A 70 -76.08 4.22 18.66
CA MET A 70 -75.99 5.04 17.44
C MET A 70 -75.09 6.28 17.61
N ILE A 71 -75.05 6.87 18.81
CA ILE A 71 -74.16 7.99 19.13
C ILE A 71 -72.71 7.50 19.18
N ASP A 72 -72.45 6.38 19.84
CA ASP A 72 -71.13 5.76 19.94
C ASP A 72 -70.58 5.37 18.56
N GLU A 73 -71.40 4.77 17.69
CA GLU A 73 -71.02 4.45 16.31
C GLU A 73 -70.65 5.71 15.50
N LYS A 74 -71.31 6.84 15.73
CA LYS A 74 -70.95 8.12 15.08
C LYS A 74 -69.65 8.68 15.64
N ASN A 75 -69.46 8.62 16.96
CA ASN A 75 -68.24 9.08 17.62
C ASN A 75 -67.03 8.26 17.17
N GLN A 76 -67.16 6.93 17.08
CA GLN A 76 -66.11 6.04 16.57
C GLN A 76 -65.70 6.39 15.13
N LYS A 77 -66.66 6.69 14.25
CA LYS A 77 -66.34 7.12 12.87
C LYS A 77 -65.60 8.46 12.83
N ILE A 78 -65.94 9.39 13.72
CA ILE A 78 -65.25 10.68 13.83
C ILE A 78 -63.81 10.48 14.32
N GLU A 79 -63.62 9.62 15.32
CA GLU A 79 -62.30 9.27 15.85
C GLU A 79 -61.44 8.55 14.82
N GLU A 80 -61.99 7.57 14.10
CA GLU A 80 -61.30 6.86 13.02
C GLU A 80 -60.91 7.82 11.89
N ALA A 81 -61.81 8.71 11.47
CA ALA A 81 -61.50 9.74 10.48
C ALA A 81 -60.41 10.72 10.98
N ALA A 82 -60.38 11.06 12.27
CA ALA A 82 -59.33 11.88 12.86
C ALA A 82 -57.98 11.15 12.86
N LYS A 83 -57.97 9.86 13.21
CA LYS A 83 -56.77 9.02 13.20
C LYS A 83 -56.20 8.88 11.79
N ILE A 84 -57.05 8.63 10.79
CA ILE A 84 -56.62 8.53 9.38
C ILE A 84 -56.00 9.85 8.91
N ARG A 85 -56.57 11.00 9.26
CA ARG A 85 -55.99 12.31 8.92
C ARG A 85 -54.61 12.49 9.54
N GLU A 86 -54.44 12.12 10.80
CA GLU A 86 -53.15 12.22 11.49
C GLU A 86 -52.11 11.27 10.87
N GLU A 87 -52.50 10.02 10.59
CA GLU A 87 -51.63 9.04 9.93
C GLU A 87 -51.17 9.51 8.55
N GLN A 88 -52.06 10.13 7.76
CA GLN A 88 -51.69 10.73 6.47
C GLN A 88 -50.69 11.87 6.64
N ASN A 89 -50.90 12.75 7.62
CA ASN A 89 -49.99 13.86 7.90
C ASN A 89 -48.61 13.37 8.34
N VAL A 90 -48.54 12.40 9.25
CA VAL A 90 -47.30 11.78 9.71
C VAL A 90 -46.58 11.07 8.56
N ASN A 91 -47.30 10.32 7.72
CA ASN A 91 -46.72 9.66 6.55
C ASN A 91 -46.18 10.67 5.54
N PHE A 92 -46.89 11.77 5.30
CA PHE A 92 -46.43 12.84 4.41
C PHE A 92 -45.15 13.49 4.94
N ALA A 93 -45.11 13.82 6.24
CA ALA A 93 -43.94 14.38 6.89
C ALA A 93 -42.73 13.42 6.76
N LYS A 94 -42.93 12.14 7.10
CA LYS A 94 -41.89 11.10 7.01
C LYS A 94 -41.36 10.91 5.59
N GLN A 95 -42.24 10.83 4.58
CA GLN A 95 -41.82 10.69 3.19
C GLN A 95 -41.06 11.92 2.69
N THR A 96 -41.47 13.11 3.12
CA THR A 96 -40.80 14.36 2.74
C THR A 96 -39.42 14.46 3.38
N GLU A 97 -39.30 14.08 4.65
CA GLU A 97 -38.03 14.00 5.36
C GLU A 97 -37.08 12.99 4.69
N GLN A 98 -37.56 11.78 4.38
CA GLN A 98 -36.76 10.77 3.68
C GLN A 98 -36.30 11.24 2.30
N LYS A 99 -37.18 11.90 1.52
CA LYS A 99 -36.81 12.48 0.22
C LYS A 99 -35.75 13.57 0.37
N LEU A 100 -35.86 14.42 1.38
CA LEU A 100 -34.88 15.46 1.64
C LEU A 100 -33.53 14.85 2.03
N MET A 101 -33.51 13.89 2.96
CA MET A 101 -32.30 13.17 3.37
C MET A 101 -31.62 12.48 2.19
N SER A 102 -32.38 11.77 1.36
CA SER A 102 -31.84 11.12 0.15
C SER A 102 -31.20 12.12 -0.82
N LYS A 103 -31.83 13.30 -1.04
CA LYS A 103 -31.26 14.36 -1.88
C LYS A 103 -29.98 14.96 -1.29
N LEU A 104 -29.94 15.17 0.03
CA LEU A 104 -28.76 15.68 0.70
C LEU A 104 -27.59 14.70 0.64
N GLU A 105 -27.85 13.41 0.87
CA GLU A 105 -26.80 12.39 0.78
C GLU A 105 -26.29 12.23 -0.66
N ALA A 106 -27.19 12.20 -1.66
CA ALA A 106 -26.78 12.17 -3.06
C ALA A 106 -25.94 13.40 -3.47
N SER A 107 -26.31 14.59 -2.97
CA SER A 107 -25.54 15.81 -3.20
C SER A 107 -24.14 15.73 -2.57
N LYS A 108 -24.05 15.23 -1.34
CA LYS A 108 -22.80 15.01 -0.62
C LYS A 108 -21.92 13.98 -1.32
N GLU A 109 -22.49 12.86 -1.74
CA GLU A 109 -21.78 11.81 -2.49
C GLU A 109 -21.24 12.35 -3.82
N ASN A 110 -22.06 13.09 -4.58
CA ASN A 110 -21.62 13.74 -5.82
C ASN A 110 -20.45 14.71 -5.60
N ARG A 111 -20.49 15.49 -4.51
CA ARG A 111 -19.41 16.41 -4.14
C ARG A 111 -18.13 15.66 -3.79
N GLU A 112 -18.22 14.58 -3.00
CA GLU A 112 -17.06 13.78 -2.65
C GLU A 112 -16.51 13.02 -3.87
N ASN A 113 -17.35 12.49 -4.75
CA ASN A 113 -16.92 11.87 -6.00
C ASN A 113 -16.16 12.85 -6.91
N MET A 114 -16.64 14.09 -7.02
CA MET A 114 -15.94 15.14 -7.77
C MET A 114 -14.57 15.45 -7.15
N LYS A 115 -14.50 15.55 -5.83
CA LYS A 115 -13.25 15.78 -5.09
C LYS A 115 -12.27 14.62 -5.26
N ILE A 116 -12.73 13.38 -5.14
CA ILE A 116 -11.91 12.17 -5.35
C ILE A 116 -11.37 12.16 -6.77
N ASN A 117 -12.20 12.41 -7.79
CA ASN A 117 -11.77 12.46 -9.19
C ASN A 117 -10.69 13.53 -9.42
N LEU A 118 -10.85 14.71 -8.82
CA LEU A 118 -9.85 15.78 -8.91
C LEU A 118 -8.53 15.37 -8.24
N ILE A 119 -8.59 14.81 -7.03
CA ILE A 119 -7.40 14.31 -6.32
C ILE A 119 -6.70 13.21 -7.13
N GLU A 120 -7.45 12.29 -7.73
CA GLU A 120 -6.88 11.22 -8.55
C GLU A 120 -6.18 11.77 -9.80
N LYS A 121 -6.77 12.77 -10.46
CA LYS A 121 -6.13 13.48 -11.59
C LYS A 121 -4.83 14.16 -11.17
N LEU A 122 -4.82 14.83 -10.01
CA LEU A 122 -3.63 15.48 -9.47
C LEU A 122 -2.54 14.45 -9.13
N LYS A 123 -2.89 13.33 -8.49
CA LYS A 123 -1.95 12.23 -8.22
C LYS A 123 -1.34 11.69 -9.52
N LYS A 124 -2.15 11.50 -10.56
CA LYS A 124 -1.67 11.05 -11.89
C LYS A 124 -0.73 12.07 -12.54
N THR A 125 -0.95 13.36 -12.35
CA THR A 125 0.00 14.38 -12.85
C THR A 125 1.29 14.37 -12.05
N ASP A 126 1.22 14.24 -10.73
CA ASP A 126 2.42 14.19 -9.86
C ASP A 126 3.29 12.98 -10.18
N THR A 127 2.69 11.80 -10.38
CA THR A 127 3.44 10.60 -10.77
C THR A 127 4.11 10.76 -12.13
N LYS A 128 3.43 11.36 -13.11
CA LYS A 128 4.03 11.67 -14.42
C LYS A 128 5.21 12.65 -14.29
N ILE A 129 5.06 13.69 -13.47
CA ILE A 129 6.14 14.65 -13.21
C ILE A 129 7.34 13.95 -12.56
N ALA A 130 7.10 13.08 -11.58
CA ALA A 130 8.15 12.29 -10.94
C ALA A 130 8.89 11.39 -11.94
N GLN A 131 8.15 10.67 -12.79
CA GLN A 131 8.72 9.84 -13.85
C GLN A 131 9.57 10.66 -14.84
N ILE A 132 9.09 11.85 -15.25
CA ILE A 132 9.85 12.73 -16.15
C ILE A 132 11.14 13.19 -15.49
N LYS A 133 11.11 13.57 -14.20
CA LYS A 133 12.30 13.95 -13.44
C LYS A 133 13.29 12.80 -13.32
N GLU A 134 12.81 11.61 -13.01
CA GLU A 134 13.64 10.41 -12.91
C GLU A 134 14.31 10.07 -14.25
N LEU A 135 13.54 10.10 -15.35
CA LEU A 135 14.08 9.90 -16.69
C LEU A 135 15.14 10.96 -17.04
N ALA A 136 14.88 12.24 -16.76
CA ALA A 136 15.85 13.31 -17.00
C ALA A 136 17.15 13.09 -16.21
N THR A 137 17.05 12.77 -14.92
CA THR A 137 18.21 12.45 -14.07
C THR A 137 18.98 11.24 -14.59
N ASN A 138 18.28 10.16 -14.95
CA ASN A 138 18.92 8.96 -15.50
C ASN A 138 19.64 9.26 -16.82
N THR A 139 19.05 10.06 -17.70
CA THR A 139 19.72 10.47 -18.94
C THR A 139 20.96 11.31 -18.68
N ALA A 140 20.93 12.22 -17.68
CA ALA A 140 22.07 13.02 -17.29
C ALA A 140 23.21 12.14 -16.74
N ASN A 141 22.90 11.21 -15.82
CA ASN A 141 23.88 10.28 -15.25
C ASN A 141 24.53 9.40 -16.33
N VAL A 142 23.75 8.88 -17.28
CA VAL A 142 24.29 8.07 -18.39
C VAL A 142 25.20 8.90 -19.29
N LEU A 143 24.87 10.17 -19.54
CA LEU A 143 25.74 11.06 -20.33
C LEU A 143 27.03 11.38 -19.58
N GLU A 144 26.94 11.65 -18.28
CA GLU A 144 28.10 11.88 -17.41
C GLU A 144 29.03 10.66 -17.41
N GLU A 145 28.49 9.46 -17.21
CA GLU A 145 29.26 8.22 -17.24
C GLU A 145 29.96 8.02 -18.60
N LYS A 146 29.26 8.27 -19.71
CA LYS A 146 29.85 8.21 -21.06
C LYS A 146 30.99 9.20 -21.24
N ILE A 147 30.85 10.42 -20.72
CA ILE A 147 31.91 11.44 -20.79
C ILE A 147 33.11 10.99 -19.97
N VAL A 148 32.90 10.55 -18.73
CA VAL A 148 33.95 10.06 -17.83
C VAL A 148 34.70 8.88 -18.46
N ASN A 149 33.99 7.86 -18.94
CA ASN A 149 34.59 6.70 -19.58
C ASN A 149 35.42 7.08 -20.81
N LYS A 150 34.96 8.06 -21.61
CA LYS A 150 35.71 8.56 -22.76
C LYS A 150 36.97 9.31 -22.36
N LEU A 151 36.91 10.10 -21.28
CA LEU A 151 38.07 10.80 -20.73
C LEU A 151 39.11 9.82 -20.17
N LEU A 152 38.67 8.83 -19.39
CA LEU A 152 39.53 7.78 -18.84
C LEU A 152 40.24 6.99 -19.95
N ALA A 153 39.50 6.55 -20.97
CA ALA A 153 40.09 5.85 -22.11
C ALA A 153 41.08 6.75 -22.87
N ALA A 154 40.81 8.04 -23.03
CA ALA A 154 41.74 8.97 -23.66
C ALA A 154 43.01 9.18 -22.83
N GLU A 155 42.89 9.21 -21.49
CA GLU A 155 44.00 9.31 -20.56
C GLU A 155 44.87 8.05 -20.56
N GLU A 156 44.27 6.86 -20.52
CA GLU A 156 44.96 5.57 -20.65
C GLU A 156 45.75 5.49 -21.96
N ASN A 157 45.11 5.80 -23.08
CA ASN A 157 45.77 5.85 -24.39
C ASN A 157 46.94 6.84 -24.43
N ARG A 158 46.83 7.98 -23.74
CA ARG A 158 47.91 8.97 -23.64
C ARG A 158 49.05 8.43 -22.77
N PHE A 159 48.72 7.79 -21.66
CA PHE A 159 49.69 7.19 -20.74
C PHE A 159 50.48 6.08 -21.42
N ASP A 160 49.81 5.18 -22.15
CA ASP A 160 50.45 4.11 -22.92
C ASP A 160 51.41 4.66 -23.98
N LYS A 161 51.03 5.73 -24.69
CA LYS A 161 51.91 6.40 -25.65
C LYS A 161 53.16 6.98 -24.97
N ILE A 162 52.99 7.62 -23.82
CA ILE A 162 54.10 8.19 -23.05
C ILE A 162 55.02 7.08 -22.54
N ILE A 163 54.46 5.98 -22.02
CA ILE A 163 55.23 4.80 -21.59
C ILE A 163 56.03 4.24 -22.77
N ALA A 164 55.39 3.99 -23.91
CA ALA A 164 56.05 3.42 -25.08
C ALA A 164 57.20 4.31 -25.59
N LEU A 165 57.02 5.63 -25.59
CA LEU A 165 58.08 6.59 -25.93
C LEU A 165 59.22 6.56 -24.91
N THR A 166 58.87 6.53 -23.62
CA THR A 166 59.86 6.52 -22.53
C THR A 166 60.68 5.23 -22.55
N GLU A 167 60.05 4.08 -22.78
CA GLU A 167 60.76 2.80 -22.85
C GLU A 167 61.69 2.74 -24.07
N ARG A 168 61.28 3.29 -25.21
CA ARG A 168 62.17 3.41 -26.39
C ARG A 168 63.38 4.30 -26.11
N LEU A 169 63.19 5.41 -25.40
CA LEU A 169 64.29 6.29 -25.01
C LEU A 169 65.25 5.60 -24.03
N LYS A 170 64.72 4.89 -23.03
CA LYS A 170 65.53 4.10 -22.10
C LYS A 170 66.30 2.98 -22.81
N GLU A 171 65.69 2.32 -23.77
CA GLU A 171 66.37 1.28 -24.57
C GLU A 171 67.53 1.87 -25.38
N HIS A 172 67.31 3.03 -26.00
CA HIS A 172 68.39 3.74 -26.69
C HIS A 172 69.53 4.14 -25.73
N GLU A 173 69.20 4.63 -24.53
CA GLU A 173 70.18 4.95 -23.49
C GLU A 173 70.98 3.71 -23.06
N ARG A 174 70.31 2.56 -22.84
CA ARG A 174 70.97 1.27 -22.57
C ARG A 174 71.94 0.88 -23.68
N HIS A 175 71.52 0.97 -24.93
CA HIS A 175 72.36 0.61 -26.07
C HIS A 175 73.58 1.53 -26.22
N VAL A 176 73.41 2.84 -26.00
CA VAL A 176 74.54 3.79 -26.02
C VAL A 176 75.56 3.43 -24.93
N GLU A 177 75.11 3.08 -23.72
CA GLU A 177 76.00 2.67 -22.63
C GLU A 177 76.69 1.33 -22.93
N GLU A 178 75.98 0.36 -23.52
CA GLU A 178 76.55 -0.91 -23.98
C GLU A 178 77.66 -0.73 -25.03
N VAL A 179 77.40 0.11 -26.05
CA VAL A 179 78.40 0.43 -27.08
C VAL A 179 79.60 1.15 -26.45
N ARG A 180 79.36 2.09 -25.53
CA ARG A 180 80.42 2.83 -24.83
C ARG A 180 81.30 1.89 -24.02
N THR A 181 80.70 1.02 -23.22
CA THR A 181 81.41 0.06 -22.37
C THR A 181 82.18 -0.97 -23.20
N SER A 182 81.56 -1.52 -24.24
CA SER A 182 82.22 -2.46 -25.16
C SER A 182 83.39 -1.83 -25.91
N THR A 183 83.25 -0.57 -26.36
CA THR A 183 84.33 0.15 -27.04
C THR A 183 85.50 0.48 -26.09
N MET A 184 85.22 0.83 -24.82
CA MET A 184 86.26 1.09 -23.82
C MET A 184 86.98 -0.22 -23.47
N ASN A 185 86.24 -1.27 -23.10
CA ASN A 185 86.81 -2.55 -22.72
C ASN A 185 87.65 -3.18 -23.84
N SER A 186 87.18 -3.17 -25.09
CA SER A 186 87.94 -3.72 -26.21
C SER A 186 89.26 -2.99 -26.46
N LYS A 187 89.30 -1.66 -26.30
CA LYS A 187 90.54 -0.89 -26.42
C LYS A 187 91.51 -1.17 -25.28
N ASP A 188 90.99 -1.33 -24.07
CA ASP A 188 91.78 -1.66 -22.90
C ASP A 188 92.37 -3.07 -23.05
N GLU A 189 91.57 -4.06 -23.44
CA GLU A 189 92.01 -5.44 -23.75
C GLU A 189 93.10 -5.46 -24.85
N GLU A 190 92.92 -4.72 -25.95
CA GLU A 190 93.93 -4.62 -27.00
C GLU A 190 95.25 -4.00 -26.51
N LEU A 191 95.18 -2.99 -25.63
CA LEU A 191 96.35 -2.34 -25.06
C LEU A 191 97.07 -3.27 -24.09
N GLU A 192 96.32 -3.97 -23.23
CA GLU A 192 96.85 -4.98 -22.33
C GLU A 192 97.56 -6.10 -23.09
N GLU A 193 96.95 -6.63 -24.15
CA GLU A 193 97.55 -7.65 -25.01
C GLU A 193 98.86 -7.15 -25.65
N LYS A 194 98.88 -5.92 -26.19
CA LYS A 194 100.09 -5.31 -26.76
C LYS A 194 101.21 -5.14 -25.73
N ILE A 195 100.86 -4.81 -24.47
CA ILE A 195 101.84 -4.71 -23.38
C ILE A 195 102.40 -6.08 -23.03
N ILE A 196 101.54 -7.10 -22.91
CA ILE A 196 101.95 -8.48 -22.62
C ILE A 196 102.90 -9.00 -23.70
N ILE A 197 102.55 -8.84 -24.99
CA ILE A 197 103.39 -9.26 -26.12
C ILE A 197 104.76 -8.56 -26.05
N LYS A 198 104.80 -7.25 -25.81
CA LYS A 198 106.07 -6.51 -25.69
C LYS A 198 106.94 -7.02 -24.53
N LEU A 199 106.34 -7.35 -23.38
CA LEU A 199 107.06 -7.90 -22.24
C LEU A 199 107.59 -9.31 -22.54
N GLN A 200 106.80 -10.16 -23.19
CA GLN A 200 107.21 -11.50 -23.61
C GLN A 200 108.38 -11.43 -24.59
N THR A 201 108.28 -10.63 -25.66
CA THR A 201 109.37 -10.47 -26.62
C THR A 201 110.64 -9.91 -25.96
N ALA A 202 110.51 -8.97 -25.01
CA ALA A 202 111.66 -8.46 -24.27
C ALA A 202 112.33 -9.54 -23.38
N LEU A 203 111.53 -10.43 -22.77
CA LEU A 203 112.03 -11.56 -21.99
C LEU A 203 112.71 -12.60 -22.89
N GLU A 204 112.10 -12.97 -24.02
CA GLU A 204 112.68 -13.89 -25.00
C GLU A 204 114.02 -13.36 -25.52
N ASN A 205 114.10 -12.08 -25.91
CA ASN A 205 115.35 -11.46 -26.37
C ASN A 205 116.43 -11.46 -25.27
N ARG A 206 116.05 -11.24 -24.00
CA ARG A 206 116.97 -11.30 -22.86
C ARG A 206 117.45 -12.72 -22.62
N GLU A 207 116.57 -13.70 -22.71
CA GLU A 207 116.91 -15.12 -22.56
C GLU A 207 117.85 -15.57 -23.67
N GLU A 208 117.57 -15.21 -24.92
CA GLU A 208 118.43 -15.48 -26.07
C GLU A 208 119.82 -14.84 -25.89
N HIS A 209 119.90 -13.62 -25.36
CA HIS A 209 121.18 -12.97 -25.06
C HIS A 209 121.95 -13.69 -23.94
N LEU A 210 121.26 -14.12 -22.87
CA LEU A 210 121.87 -14.90 -21.80
C LEU A 210 122.36 -16.26 -22.31
N ASP A 211 121.60 -16.91 -23.19
CA ASP A 211 121.97 -18.19 -23.76
C ASP A 211 123.16 -18.05 -24.72
N LYS A 212 123.23 -16.98 -25.51
CA LYS A 212 124.44 -16.63 -26.29
C LYS A 212 125.66 -16.43 -25.39
N ILE A 213 125.50 -15.77 -24.22
CA ILE A 213 126.59 -15.64 -23.24
C ILE A 213 126.98 -17.01 -22.67
N LYS A 214 126.01 -17.82 -22.23
CA LYS A 214 126.27 -19.17 -21.70
C LYS A 214 126.92 -20.09 -22.74
N GLU A 215 126.55 -19.96 -24.01
CA GLU A 215 127.16 -20.70 -25.11
C GLU A 215 128.62 -20.31 -25.31
N LYS A 216 128.93 -19.01 -25.38
CA LYS A 216 130.32 -18.52 -25.41
C LYS A 216 131.13 -19.02 -24.20
N LEU A 217 130.54 -19.03 -23.01
CA LEU A 217 131.18 -19.60 -21.81
C LEU A 217 131.42 -21.11 -21.93
N ARG A 218 130.47 -21.87 -22.49
CA ARG A 218 130.62 -23.32 -22.75
C ARG A 218 131.72 -23.58 -23.79
N GLU A 219 131.77 -22.81 -24.86
CA GLU A 219 132.84 -22.89 -25.87
C GLU A 219 134.21 -22.59 -25.26
N HIS A 220 134.31 -21.55 -24.43
CA HIS A 220 135.54 -21.22 -23.72
C HIS A 220 135.96 -22.35 -22.75
N ALA A 221 135.02 -22.96 -22.03
CA ALA A 221 135.30 -24.10 -21.16
C ALA A 221 135.80 -25.32 -21.97
N LYS A 222 135.14 -25.64 -23.09
CA LYS A 222 135.61 -26.69 -24.03
C LYS A 222 137.02 -26.41 -24.51
N HIS A 223 137.32 -25.16 -24.87
CA HIS A 223 138.65 -24.77 -25.31
C HIS A 223 139.71 -24.92 -24.19
N ILE A 224 139.39 -24.57 -22.95
CA ILE A 224 140.27 -24.83 -21.79
C ILE A 224 140.54 -26.34 -21.65
N ASP A 225 139.51 -27.17 -21.74
CA ASP A 225 139.65 -28.62 -21.63
C ASP A 225 140.49 -29.19 -22.79
N GLU A 226 140.29 -28.72 -24.03
CA GLU A 226 141.13 -29.08 -25.18
C GLU A 226 142.59 -28.68 -24.98
N VAL A 227 142.86 -27.51 -24.39
CA VAL A 227 144.23 -27.06 -24.05
C VAL A 227 144.82 -27.91 -22.92
N ARG A 228 144.04 -28.29 -21.90
CA ARG A 228 144.47 -29.20 -20.82
C ARG A 228 144.77 -30.60 -21.33
N GLU A 229 143.94 -31.14 -22.22
CA GLU A 229 144.18 -32.43 -22.88
C GLU A 229 145.43 -32.37 -23.77
N LYS A 230 145.62 -31.28 -24.54
CA LYS A 230 146.87 -31.05 -25.28
C LYS A 230 148.09 -30.97 -24.37
N ALA A 231 147.97 -30.37 -23.19
CA ALA A 231 149.04 -30.33 -22.19
C ALA A 231 149.32 -31.70 -21.55
N ARG A 232 148.29 -32.53 -21.32
CA ARG A 232 148.44 -33.92 -20.85
C ARG A 232 149.14 -34.81 -21.89
N CYS A 233 148.83 -34.63 -23.17
CA CYS A 233 149.47 -35.39 -24.25
C CYS A 233 150.92 -34.96 -24.56
N GLN A 234 151.42 -33.86 -23.96
CA GLN A 234 152.76 -33.30 -24.23
C GLN A 234 153.76 -33.45 -23.06
N SER A 235 153.52 -34.33 -22.09
CA SER A 235 154.50 -34.62 -21.02
C SER A 235 154.91 -36.09 -20.97
N PRO A 236 156.19 -36.43 -21.27
CA PRO A 236 156.84 -37.68 -20.85
C PRO A 236 157.66 -37.49 -19.56
N ASN A 237 157.26 -38.20 -18.49
CA ASN A 237 157.90 -38.52 -17.19
C ASN A 237 159.12 -37.71 -16.66
N SER A 238 158.97 -37.10 -15.47
CA SER A 238 159.93 -37.26 -14.34
C SER A 238 159.34 -36.91 -12.96
N SER A 239 159.49 -37.84 -12.02
CA SER A 239 159.77 -37.72 -10.57
C SER A 239 159.14 -36.62 -9.68
N ALA A 240 158.46 -37.13 -8.65
CA ALA A 240 158.63 -36.86 -7.22
C ALA A 240 158.24 -35.48 -6.63
N CYS A 241 157.30 -35.59 -5.69
CA CYS A 241 157.40 -35.13 -4.29
C CYS A 241 156.57 -33.91 -3.85
N PHE A 242 155.91 -34.17 -2.71
CA PHE A 242 155.36 -33.28 -1.68
C PHE A 242 153.90 -32.82 -1.74
N ASP A 243 153.13 -33.50 -0.87
CA ASP A 243 152.06 -33.00 -0.01
C ASP A 243 152.19 -31.53 0.41
N GLN A 244 151.05 -30.84 0.60
CA GLN A 244 150.49 -30.53 1.93
C GLN A 244 149.30 -29.57 1.87
N ASN A 245 148.27 -29.93 2.65
CA ASN A 245 147.14 -29.15 3.20
C ASN A 245 145.97 -28.75 2.28
#